data_AF-A0A2D9FU12-F1
#
_entry.id   AF-A0A2D9FU12-F1
#
_cell.length_a   1.000
_cell.length_b   1.000
_cell.length_c   1.000
_cell.angle_alpha   90.00
_cell.angle_beta   90.00
_cell.angle_gamma   90.00
#
_symmetry.space_group_name_H-M   'P 1'
#
loop_
_entity.id
_entity.type
_entity.pdbx_description
1 polymer ?
#
loop_
_entity_poly.entity_id
_entity_poly.type
_entity_poly.pdbx_seq_one_letter_code
_entity_poly.pdbx_strand_id
1 'polypeptide(L)'
;MDELNKPESVTRIAKGTRVKADIHTESDIHIAGTVEGDIETSKDLVISEGGKMTGAVIANGASISGKFTGELRVLNHISLSKTALVDGFIFSKSISVDEDAKLIGILNVGDEVDVMNAKLRKVKKRAIQPKKETPEKKKHSKDSEQKELAIEDPEPQKPHQNRYLKKVLIGIPGSVDSNKAEDIRTACEKFMNALGFKLEIFDEPDVNPFYQNLSYTRMSPESTQDIQKKFEKSKEIIESALLNNENTETEGSELQKASNEIVRVIREFEEFTLILGEVVLLQFLENDVQTIACEIVPDTLQEKIKTSPDLIVNPSKVYKFIDNN
;
A
#
# COMPACT_ATOMS: atom_id res chain seq x y z
N MET A 1 22.76 -36.05 26.25
CA MET A 1 22.37 -36.53 24.86
C MET A 1 21.80 -35.36 24.04
N ASP A 2 22.71 -34.32 23.69
CA ASP A 2 22.88 -33.35 22.58
C ASP A 2 21.99 -33.70 21.39
N GLU A 3 20.71 -33.38 21.50
CA GLU A 3 19.95 -33.43 20.22
C GLU A 3 20.24 -32.19 19.38
N LEU A 4 21.46 -32.05 18.71
CA LEU A 4 22.17 -31.48 17.55
C LEU A 4 21.46 -31.84 16.23
N ASN A 5 20.63 -30.78 15.68
CA ASN A 5 20.78 -29.98 14.44
C ASN A 5 19.84 -30.48 13.35
N LYS A 6 18.58 -30.15 13.50
CA LYS A 6 17.68 -30.14 12.33
C LYS A 6 18.17 -29.14 11.26
N PRO A 7 18.54 -29.56 9.95
CA PRO A 7 19.04 -28.53 9.02
C PRO A 7 18.04 -27.36 8.88
N GLU A 8 18.23 -26.25 9.54
CA GLU A 8 17.46 -25.01 9.31
C GLU A 8 17.38 -24.70 7.81
N SER A 9 16.43 -25.25 7.14
CA SER A 9 16.16 -24.95 5.71
C SER A 9 16.04 -23.43 5.48
N VAL A 10 17.14 -22.99 4.72
CA VAL A 10 17.19 -21.54 4.40
C VAL A 10 16.84 -21.36 2.92
N THR A 11 15.94 -20.45 2.70
CA THR A 11 15.67 -20.03 1.31
C THR A 11 16.58 -18.86 0.92
N ARG A 12 17.27 -19.10 -0.29
CA ARG A 12 18.24 -18.04 -0.68
C ARG A 12 17.90 -17.55 -2.09
N ILE A 13 17.83 -16.33 -2.08
CA ILE A 13 17.75 -15.68 -3.40
C ILE A 13 19.08 -14.98 -3.72
N ALA A 14 19.72 -15.56 -4.76
CA ALA A 14 21.13 -15.18 -4.99
C ALA A 14 21.19 -13.88 -5.83
N LYS A 15 22.31 -13.32 -5.82
CA LYS A 15 22.54 -12.08 -6.60
C LYS A 15 22.30 -12.35 -8.10
N GLY A 16 21.71 -11.39 -8.78
CA GLY A 16 21.46 -11.53 -10.24
C GLY A 16 20.08 -12.14 -10.51
N THR A 17 19.43 -12.43 -9.30
CA THR A 17 18.11 -13.07 -9.46
C THR A 17 17.00 -12.04 -9.13
N ARG A 18 16.03 -11.95 -10.08
CA ARG A 18 14.87 -11.06 -9.83
C ARG A 18 13.60 -11.90 -9.71
N VAL A 19 12.98 -11.61 -8.59
CA VAL A 19 11.76 -12.42 -8.32
C VAL A 19 10.59 -11.44 -8.12
N LYS A 20 9.55 -11.63 -8.89
CA LYS A 20 8.28 -10.90 -8.66
C LYS A 20 7.18 -11.89 -8.26
N ALA A 21 6.92 -12.01 -7.03
CA ALA A 21 5.91 -12.97 -6.56
C ALA A 21 5.67 -12.76 -5.05
N ASP A 22 4.57 -13.39 -4.64
CA ASP A 22 4.35 -13.49 -3.17
C ASP A 22 5.01 -14.76 -2.61
N ILE A 23 5.83 -14.56 -1.53
CA ILE A 23 6.68 -15.66 -1.02
C ILE A 23 6.24 -15.95 0.43
N HIS A 24 5.87 -17.27 0.56
CA HIS A 24 5.56 -17.76 1.93
C HIS A 24 6.53 -18.88 2.30
N THR A 25 7.16 -18.68 3.41
CA THR A 25 8.15 -19.72 3.79
C THR A 25 8.18 -19.84 5.32
N GLU A 26 8.37 -21.04 5.72
CA GLU A 26 8.46 -21.27 7.18
C GLU A 26 9.92 -21.33 7.63
N SER A 27 10.86 -20.97 6.73
CA SER A 27 12.30 -20.98 7.09
C SER A 27 12.89 -19.56 6.92
N ASP A 28 14.14 -19.50 7.34
CA ASP A 28 14.83 -18.22 7.08
C ASP A 28 14.90 -17.92 5.57
N ILE A 29 14.80 -16.65 5.33
CA ILE A 29 14.98 -16.27 3.90
C ILE A 29 16.08 -15.21 3.80
N HIS A 30 16.95 -15.53 2.81
CA HIS A 30 18.08 -14.60 2.59
C HIS A 30 17.97 -14.03 1.16
N ILE A 31 18.09 -12.75 1.19
CA ILE A 31 17.91 -12.14 -0.14
C ILE A 31 19.18 -11.37 -0.50
N ALA A 32 19.82 -11.83 -1.50
CA ALA A 32 20.99 -11.08 -2.06
C ALA A 32 20.65 -10.51 -3.44
N GLY A 33 19.46 -10.86 -4.04
CA GLY A 33 19.02 -10.39 -5.38
C GLY A 33 17.86 -9.40 -5.25
N THR A 34 16.92 -9.27 -6.21
CA THR A 34 15.82 -8.29 -6.18
C THR A 34 14.48 -9.02 -6.06
N VAL A 35 13.81 -8.60 -5.03
CA VAL A 35 12.49 -9.26 -4.85
C VAL A 35 11.43 -8.16 -4.82
N GLU A 36 10.44 -8.29 -5.72
CA GLU A 36 9.25 -7.43 -5.69
C GLU A 36 8.00 -8.26 -5.37
N GLY A 37 7.36 -7.95 -4.34
CA GLY A 37 6.20 -8.76 -3.89
C GLY A 37 6.16 -8.88 -2.36
N ASP A 38 5.19 -9.67 -1.83
CA ASP A 38 5.03 -9.79 -0.36
C ASP A 38 5.68 -11.07 0.16
N ILE A 39 6.28 -10.87 1.36
CA ILE A 39 6.96 -12.04 1.95
C ILE A 39 6.38 -12.26 3.35
N GLU A 40 6.06 -13.51 3.48
CA GLU A 40 5.69 -13.93 4.85
C GLU A 40 6.55 -15.12 5.30
N THR A 41 7.17 -14.92 6.40
CA THR A 41 8.01 -16.00 6.95
C THR A 41 7.86 -16.04 8.46
N SER A 42 7.78 -17.29 8.93
CA SER A 42 7.67 -17.45 10.40
C SER A 42 9.02 -17.24 11.09
N LYS A 43 10.08 -17.10 10.17
CA LYS A 43 11.43 -16.96 10.79
C LYS A 43 12.05 -15.63 10.34
N ASP A 44 13.41 -15.66 10.28
CA ASP A 44 14.09 -14.36 10.07
C ASP A 44 14.25 -14.05 8.58
N LEU A 45 14.05 -12.80 8.32
CA LEU A 45 14.41 -12.29 6.99
C LEU A 45 15.76 -11.57 7.01
N VAL A 46 16.60 -11.94 5.95
CA VAL A 46 17.92 -11.27 5.86
C VAL A 46 18.05 -10.68 4.45
N ILE A 47 18.20 -9.39 4.48
CA ILE A 47 18.56 -8.76 3.19
C ILE A 47 20.04 -8.40 3.19
N SER A 48 20.71 -9.08 2.30
CA SER A 48 22.18 -8.91 2.28
C SER A 48 22.59 -7.62 1.55
N GLU A 49 23.81 -7.32 1.66
CA GLU A 49 24.30 -6.13 0.91
C GLU A 49 24.09 -6.31 -0.59
N GLY A 50 23.51 -5.32 -1.24
CA GLY A 50 23.26 -5.42 -2.70
C GLY A 50 21.87 -6.00 -2.99
N GLY A 51 21.21 -6.59 -1.87
CA GLY A 51 19.84 -7.13 -2.01
C GLY A 51 18.80 -6.00 -1.97
N LYS A 52 17.72 -6.24 -2.83
CA LYS A 52 16.64 -5.23 -2.86
C LYS A 52 15.29 -5.92 -2.67
N MET A 53 14.69 -5.30 -1.73
CA MET A 53 13.35 -5.86 -1.48
C MET A 53 12.32 -4.73 -1.48
N THR A 54 11.22 -4.90 -2.36
CA THR A 54 10.11 -3.94 -2.37
C THR A 54 8.79 -4.68 -2.11
N GLY A 55 8.06 -4.19 -1.16
CA GLY A 55 6.77 -4.86 -0.87
C GLY A 55 6.55 -4.98 0.64
N ALA A 56 5.47 -5.77 0.99
CA ALA A 56 5.13 -5.94 2.43
C ALA A 56 5.73 -7.24 2.97
N VAL A 57 6.36 -7.07 4.22
CA VAL A 57 7.05 -8.26 4.76
C VAL A 57 6.58 -8.46 6.20
N ILE A 58 6.28 -9.75 6.45
CA ILE A 58 6.05 -10.16 7.85
C ILE A 58 7.07 -11.23 8.24
N ALA A 59 7.76 -10.94 9.34
CA ALA A 59 8.80 -11.90 9.73
C ALA A 59 8.99 -11.86 11.25
N ASN A 60 9.57 -13.00 11.72
CA ASN A 60 9.90 -13.02 13.17
C ASN A 60 11.03 -12.04 13.49
N GLY A 61 12.03 -12.04 12.81
CA GLY A 61 13.18 -11.11 12.92
C GLY A 61 13.64 -10.66 11.52
N ALA A 62 14.38 -9.46 11.63
CA ALA A 62 14.90 -9.01 10.32
C ALA A 62 16.28 -8.39 10.49
N SER A 63 17.14 -8.82 9.54
CA SER A 63 18.45 -8.17 9.44
C SER A 63 18.63 -7.60 8.02
N ILE A 64 18.92 -6.24 8.08
CA ILE A 64 18.94 -5.63 6.73
C ILE A 64 20.30 -4.96 6.50
N SER A 65 20.97 -5.41 5.45
CA SER A 65 22.23 -4.77 5.02
C SER A 65 22.12 -4.24 3.59
N GLY A 66 20.93 -4.34 2.98
CA GLY A 66 20.68 -3.87 1.60
C GLY A 66 19.57 -2.83 1.58
N LYS A 67 18.73 -2.86 0.47
CA LYS A 67 17.71 -1.80 0.32
C LYS A 67 16.32 -2.40 0.51
N PHE A 68 15.65 -1.75 1.40
CA PHE A 68 14.25 -2.18 1.57
C PHE A 68 13.31 -0.99 1.37
N THR A 69 12.19 -1.25 0.58
CA THR A 69 11.16 -0.20 0.40
C THR A 69 9.77 -0.83 0.58
N GLY A 70 9.02 -0.29 1.53
CA GLY A 70 7.65 -0.84 1.74
C GLY A 70 7.34 -0.98 3.22
N GLU A 71 6.44 -1.93 3.52
CA GLU A 71 6.03 -2.12 4.94
C GLU A 71 6.72 -3.35 5.54
N LEU A 72 7.32 -3.10 6.72
CA LEU A 72 8.04 -4.19 7.39
C LEU A 72 7.46 -4.38 8.80
N ARG A 73 6.91 -5.56 8.93
CA ARG A 73 6.40 -5.90 10.28
C ARG A 73 7.20 -7.05 10.87
N VAL A 74 7.82 -6.72 11.93
CA VAL A 74 8.72 -7.73 12.54
C VAL A 74 8.27 -7.94 14.00
N LEU A 75 8.15 -9.20 14.29
CA LEU A 75 7.58 -9.53 15.61
C LEU A 75 8.57 -9.26 16.73
N ASN A 76 9.83 -9.44 16.44
CA ASN A 76 10.75 -9.33 17.59
C ASN A 76 11.77 -8.20 17.35
N HIS A 77 12.77 -8.44 16.63
CA HIS A 77 13.86 -7.44 16.59
C HIS A 77 14.29 -7.22 15.13
N ILE A 78 14.57 -5.90 14.89
CA ILE A 78 15.16 -5.56 13.57
C ILE A 78 16.58 -5.03 13.79
N SER A 79 17.47 -5.58 12.85
CA SER A 79 18.85 -5.03 12.89
C SER A 79 19.21 -4.42 11.53
N LEU A 80 19.57 -3.12 11.67
CA LEU A 80 20.04 -2.46 10.43
C LEU A 80 21.57 -2.29 10.47
N SER A 81 22.18 -2.85 9.33
CA SER A 81 23.65 -2.73 9.25
C SER A 81 24.08 -1.38 8.65
N LYS A 82 25.35 -1.13 8.67
CA LYS A 82 25.87 0.20 8.24
C LYS A 82 25.49 0.50 6.79
N THR A 83 25.21 -0.47 5.99
CA THR A 83 24.92 -0.19 4.55
C THR A 83 23.42 -0.24 4.29
N ALA A 84 22.76 -0.31 5.35
CA ALA A 84 21.31 -0.52 5.16
C ALA A 84 20.64 0.79 4.74
N LEU A 85 19.65 0.59 3.67
CA LEU A 85 18.80 1.72 3.25
C LEU A 85 17.33 1.28 3.31
N VAL A 86 16.73 1.89 4.28
CA VAL A 86 15.33 1.43 4.47
C VAL A 86 14.41 2.64 4.28
N ASP A 87 13.39 2.39 3.42
CA ASP A 87 12.39 3.43 3.16
C ASP A 87 10.98 2.82 3.30
N GLY A 88 10.26 3.31 4.41
CA GLY A 88 8.88 2.78 4.48
C GLY A 88 8.41 2.71 5.94
N PHE A 89 7.32 1.89 6.19
CA PHE A 89 6.71 1.77 7.53
C PHE A 89 7.23 0.52 8.24
N ILE A 90 7.72 0.82 9.48
CA ILE A 90 8.36 -0.31 10.18
C ILE A 90 7.69 -0.47 11.55
N PHE A 91 7.29 -1.80 11.76
CA PHE A 91 6.72 -2.12 13.07
C PHE A 91 7.55 -3.25 13.72
N SER A 92 7.99 -2.93 14.89
CA SER A 92 8.76 -4.00 15.56
C SER A 92 8.76 -3.76 17.07
N LYS A 93 9.12 -4.89 17.74
CA LYS A 93 9.25 -4.73 19.21
C LYS A 93 10.53 -3.95 19.56
N SER A 94 11.54 -4.24 18.89
CA SER A 94 12.81 -3.52 19.17
C SER A 94 13.61 -3.41 17.87
N ILE A 95 14.49 -2.33 17.89
CA ILE A 95 15.28 -2.12 16.66
C ILE A 95 16.68 -1.66 17.06
N SER A 96 17.69 -2.18 16.27
CA SER A 96 19.09 -1.72 16.44
C SER A 96 19.60 -1.18 15.10
N VAL A 97 20.16 0.02 15.26
CA VAL A 97 20.62 0.66 14.01
C VAL A 97 22.13 0.95 14.15
N ASP A 98 22.92 0.36 13.12
CA ASP A 98 24.37 0.62 13.14
C ASP A 98 24.66 2.01 12.55
N GLU A 99 25.94 2.51 12.83
CA GLU A 99 26.38 3.84 12.36
C GLU A 99 26.42 3.90 10.82
N ASP A 100 25.59 4.76 10.22
CA ASP A 100 25.63 5.06 8.78
C ASP A 100 24.45 4.40 8.06
N ALA A 101 23.69 3.71 8.87
CA ALA A 101 22.46 3.18 8.24
C ALA A 101 21.44 4.31 8.03
N LYS A 102 20.69 4.22 6.82
CA LYS A 102 19.72 5.29 6.52
C LYS A 102 18.30 4.73 6.60
N LEU A 103 17.65 5.28 7.44
CA LEU A 103 16.24 4.87 7.59
C LEU A 103 15.33 6.08 7.35
N ILE A 104 14.46 5.90 6.29
CA ILE A 104 13.54 7.01 5.93
C ILE A 104 12.11 6.45 5.96
N GLY A 105 11.29 7.01 6.94
CA GLY A 105 9.88 6.56 7.01
C GLY A 105 9.37 6.62 8.46
N ILE A 106 8.22 5.80 8.63
CA ILE A 106 7.61 5.80 9.97
C ILE A 106 8.03 4.52 10.72
N LEU A 107 8.44 4.81 11.91
CA LEU A 107 8.90 3.68 12.74
C LEU A 107 8.07 3.62 14.03
N ASN A 108 7.43 2.45 14.17
CA ASN A 108 6.73 2.19 15.44
C ASN A 108 7.35 1.01 16.20
N VAL A 109 7.86 1.37 17.42
CA VAL A 109 8.60 0.34 18.18
C VAL A 109 7.95 0.25 19.58
N GLY A 110 7.61 -0.89 19.96
CA GLY A 110 7.03 -1.00 21.33
C GLY A 110 6.35 -2.35 21.52
N ASP A 111 6.18 -2.79 22.73
CA ASP A 111 5.65 -4.10 23.20
C ASP A 111 4.17 -4.25 22.84
N GLU A 112 3.50 -3.05 22.41
CA GLU A 112 2.06 -3.05 22.10
C GLU A 112 1.84 -2.89 20.59
N VAL A 113 2.97 -3.16 19.84
CA VAL A 113 2.78 -3.10 18.37
C VAL A 113 2.12 -4.40 17.90
N ASP A 114 0.66 -4.46 17.92
CA ASP A 114 -0.10 -5.65 17.47
C ASP A 114 0.61 -6.33 16.28
N VAL A 115 1.82 -6.89 16.45
CA VAL A 115 2.59 -7.64 15.43
C VAL A 115 1.96 -9.02 15.25
N MET A 116 0.72 -9.36 15.93
CA MET A 116 0.25 -10.77 16.06
C MET A 116 -1.12 -10.90 15.41
N ASN A 117 -1.61 -10.21 14.37
CA ASN A 117 -2.71 -10.74 13.53
C ASN A 117 -2.17 -11.24 12.19
N ALA A 118 -1.00 -12.03 12.07
CA ALA A 118 -0.55 -12.66 10.81
C ALA A 118 -0.44 -14.17 11.02
N LYS A 119 -1.49 -15.00 11.45
CA LYS A 119 -1.52 -16.39 10.90
C LYS A 119 -2.09 -16.39 9.47
N LEU A 120 -1.32 -16.13 8.35
CA LEU A 120 -1.37 -16.52 6.92
C LEU A 120 -2.42 -17.61 6.67
N ARG A 121 -3.83 -17.38 6.57
CA ARG A 121 -4.84 -18.16 5.83
C ARG A 121 -4.22 -18.87 4.62
N LYS A 122 -3.81 -20.21 4.78
CA LYS A 122 -3.58 -21.43 3.97
C LYS A 122 -4.45 -21.44 2.70
N VAL A 123 -3.89 -21.01 1.41
CA VAL A 123 -4.56 -21.42 0.15
C VAL A 123 -4.05 -22.81 -0.26
N LYS A 124 -4.79 -23.99 0.14
CA LYS A 124 -4.74 -25.30 -0.55
C LYS A 124 -5.06 -25.15 -2.04
N LYS A 125 -4.01 -25.25 -2.91
CA LYS A 125 -3.91 -25.58 -4.35
C LYS A 125 -4.51 -26.97 -4.64
N ARG A 126 -5.75 -26.98 -5.19
CA ARG A 126 -5.95 -28.22 -5.97
C ARG A 126 -6.25 -27.88 -7.43
N ALA A 127 -5.28 -28.38 -8.46
CA ALA A 127 -5.15 -29.26 -9.64
C ALA A 127 -6.48 -29.41 -10.36
N ILE A 128 -6.60 -28.85 -11.55
CA ILE A 128 -7.52 -29.00 -12.69
C ILE A 128 -7.44 -30.44 -13.24
N GLN A 129 -8.54 -31.31 -13.21
CA GLN A 129 -9.54 -31.57 -14.28
C GLN A 129 -10.51 -32.65 -13.82
N PRO A 130 -11.70 -32.96 -14.61
CA PRO A 130 -12.99 -32.66 -15.24
C PRO A 130 -14.08 -33.63 -14.76
N LYS A 131 -15.37 -33.07 -14.53
CA LYS A 131 -16.81 -33.26 -14.80
C LYS A 131 -17.23 -34.72 -14.54
N LYS A 132 -18.28 -34.95 -13.68
CA LYS A 132 -19.55 -35.61 -14.05
C LYS A 132 -20.19 -36.24 -12.81
N GLU A 133 -21.47 -35.82 -12.41
CA GLU A 133 -22.83 -36.41 -12.38
C GLU A 133 -23.00 -37.27 -11.12
N THR A 134 -23.83 -36.77 -10.26
CA THR A 134 -24.64 -37.56 -9.31
C THR A 134 -25.30 -38.76 -10.00
N PRO A 135 -25.49 -39.85 -9.19
CA PRO A 135 -26.79 -40.25 -8.62
C PRO A 135 -26.61 -41.14 -7.36
N GLU A 136 -27.45 -40.84 -6.31
CA GLU A 136 -28.44 -41.44 -5.41
C GLU A 136 -28.12 -42.90 -5.11
N LYS A 137 -28.10 -43.36 -3.80
CA LYS A 137 -28.78 -44.09 -2.71
C LYS A 137 -28.10 -45.45 -2.49
N LYS A 138 -27.87 -45.85 -1.21
CA LYS A 138 -28.39 -46.75 -0.16
C LYS A 138 -27.29 -47.75 0.24
N LYS A 139 -27.01 -47.89 1.56
CA LYS A 139 -27.29 -48.79 2.69
C LYS A 139 -26.04 -49.61 3.02
N HIS A 140 -25.67 -49.60 4.27
CA HIS A 140 -25.68 -50.55 5.41
C HIS A 140 -24.24 -50.89 5.81
N SER A 141 -23.90 -50.68 7.05
CA SER A 141 -23.80 -51.42 8.32
C SER A 141 -22.32 -51.53 8.74
N LYS A 142 -22.04 -51.10 9.96
CA LYS A 142 -21.80 -51.72 11.29
C LYS A 142 -20.35 -51.50 11.72
N ASP A 143 -20.14 -50.82 12.84
CA ASP A 143 -19.77 -51.15 14.23
C ASP A 143 -18.33 -50.70 14.49
N SER A 144 -18.20 -49.70 15.36
CA SER A 144 -17.64 -49.87 16.72
C SER A 144 -16.81 -48.64 17.09
N GLU A 145 -17.36 -47.83 17.98
CA GLU A 145 -17.04 -47.60 19.41
C GLU A 145 -16.07 -46.42 19.55
N GLN A 146 -16.55 -45.22 20.06
CA GLN A 146 -16.60 -44.40 21.28
C GLN A 146 -15.32 -43.57 21.42
N LYS A 147 -15.55 -42.21 21.28
CA LYS A 147 -15.36 -41.27 22.41
C LYS A 147 -15.59 -39.84 21.93
N GLU A 148 -16.80 -39.27 22.10
CA GLU A 148 -17.56 -38.03 22.30
C GLU A 148 -16.71 -36.95 22.97
N LEU A 149 -16.04 -36.04 22.15
CA LEU A 149 -15.64 -34.66 22.55
C LEU A 149 -16.59 -33.64 21.93
N ALA A 150 -17.65 -33.21 22.57
CA ALA A 150 -18.46 -31.97 22.49
C ALA A 150 -17.74 -30.88 21.70
N ILE A 151 -17.94 -30.76 20.29
CA ILE A 151 -17.54 -29.71 19.33
C ILE A 151 -18.56 -28.57 19.42
N GLU A 152 -18.33 -27.61 20.28
CA GLU A 152 -18.69 -26.17 20.20
C GLU A 152 -18.66 -25.66 18.75
N ASP A 153 -19.80 -25.59 18.13
CA ASP A 153 -20.15 -24.87 16.89
C ASP A 153 -19.03 -23.89 16.48
N PRO A 154 -18.20 -24.07 15.32
CA PRO A 154 -17.24 -23.02 14.94
C PRO A 154 -17.96 -21.76 14.41
N GLU A 155 -18.02 -20.74 15.23
CA GLU A 155 -18.21 -19.32 14.94
C GLU A 155 -17.85 -18.99 13.48
N PRO A 156 -18.74 -18.37 12.58
CA PRO A 156 -18.50 -17.98 11.18
C PRO A 156 -17.23 -17.13 11.05
N GLN A 157 -16.02 -17.61 10.47
CA GLN A 157 -14.71 -17.03 10.07
C GLN A 157 -14.90 -15.79 9.20
N LYS A 158 -14.63 -14.53 9.69
CA LYS A 158 -14.59 -13.15 9.15
C LYS A 158 -13.69 -13.07 7.90
N PRO A 159 -14.09 -12.51 6.69
CA PRO A 159 -13.34 -12.40 5.44
C PRO A 159 -11.96 -11.74 5.65
N HIS A 160 -10.62 -12.34 5.27
CA HIS A 160 -9.22 -11.88 5.15
C HIS A 160 -9.14 -10.52 4.45
N GLN A 161 -8.89 -9.35 5.17
CA GLN A 161 -8.88 -7.96 4.67
C GLN A 161 -7.46 -7.55 4.26
N ASN A 162 -7.07 -7.33 2.99
CA ASN A 162 -5.82 -6.70 2.49
C ASN A 162 -5.71 -5.22 2.92
N ARG A 163 -4.36 -4.92 3.36
CA ARG A 163 -4.17 -3.48 3.69
C ARG A 163 -3.60 -2.73 2.47
N TYR A 164 -4.22 -1.64 2.15
CA TYR A 164 -3.77 -0.79 1.02
C TYR A 164 -3.37 0.59 1.55
N LEU A 165 -2.18 0.96 1.01
CA LEU A 165 -1.68 2.29 1.43
C LEU A 165 -1.57 3.20 0.20
N LYS A 166 -2.20 4.36 0.43
CA LYS A 166 -2.08 5.33 -0.67
C LYS A 166 -1.75 6.72 -0.13
N LYS A 167 -1.04 7.49 -1.09
CA LYS A 167 -0.65 8.85 -0.65
C LYS A 167 -1.51 9.90 -1.37
N VAL A 168 -1.77 10.90 -0.55
CA VAL A 168 -2.35 12.10 -1.16
C VAL A 168 -1.33 13.26 -1.09
N LEU A 169 -1.02 13.72 -2.31
CA LEU A 169 -0.04 14.82 -2.38
C LEU A 169 -0.72 16.08 -2.91
N ILE A 170 -0.41 17.19 -2.12
CA ILE A 170 -0.95 18.48 -2.58
C ILE A 170 0.22 19.44 -2.88
N GLY A 171 0.17 19.86 -4.13
CA GLY A 171 1.27 20.77 -4.53
C GLY A 171 0.70 22.04 -5.18
N ILE A 172 1.06 23.15 -4.52
CA ILE A 172 0.68 24.45 -5.12
C ILE A 172 1.92 25.37 -5.11
N PRO A 173 2.33 25.87 -6.31
CA PRO A 173 3.58 26.63 -6.44
C PRO A 173 3.57 27.89 -5.55
N GLY A 174 2.48 28.33 -5.11
CA GLY A 174 2.42 29.55 -4.28
C GLY A 174 2.02 29.24 -2.84
N SER A 175 1.82 30.39 -2.12
CA SER A 175 1.41 30.20 -0.71
C SER A 175 -0.12 30.04 -0.63
N VAL A 176 -0.49 29.29 0.25
CA VAL A 176 -1.93 29.05 0.44
C VAL A 176 -2.30 29.45 1.89
N ASP A 177 -3.32 30.24 1.99
CA ASP A 177 -3.74 30.62 3.36
C ASP A 177 -4.34 29.43 4.11
N SER A 178 -4.50 29.57 5.37
CA SER A 178 -4.85 28.43 6.26
C SER A 178 -6.27 27.94 5.96
N ASN A 179 -7.18 28.88 5.68
CA ASN A 179 -8.56 28.44 5.38
C ASN A 179 -8.64 27.61 4.10
N LYS A 180 -7.96 28.06 3.10
CA LYS A 180 -7.96 27.32 1.82
C LYS A 180 -7.23 25.97 1.95
N ALA A 181 -6.16 26.04 2.73
CA ALA A 181 -5.43 24.76 2.93
C ALA A 181 -6.33 23.74 3.63
N GLU A 182 -7.09 24.28 4.59
CA GLU A 182 -7.98 23.35 5.32
C GLU A 182 -9.10 22.84 4.39
N ASP A 183 -9.61 23.68 3.58
CA ASP A 183 -10.67 23.24 2.64
C ASP A 183 -10.17 22.13 1.71
N ILE A 184 -8.98 22.37 1.14
CA ILE A 184 -8.48 21.33 0.21
C ILE A 184 -8.21 20.03 0.97
N ARG A 185 -7.80 20.19 2.10
CA ARG A 185 -7.51 18.96 2.88
C ARG A 185 -8.81 18.20 3.17
N THR A 186 -9.70 18.93 3.69
CA THR A 186 -10.97 18.28 4.04
C THR A 186 -11.59 17.63 2.80
N ALA A 187 -11.50 18.32 1.71
CA ALA A 187 -12.03 17.73 0.48
C ALA A 187 -11.29 16.43 0.10
N CYS A 188 -9.98 16.42 0.26
CA CYS A 188 -9.21 15.20 -0.05
C CYS A 188 -9.58 14.07 0.91
N GLU A 189 -9.78 14.47 2.12
CA GLU A 189 -10.14 13.44 3.12
C GLU A 189 -11.50 12.81 2.78
N LYS A 190 -12.46 13.65 2.50
CA LYS A 190 -13.79 13.11 2.15
C LYS A 190 -13.71 12.19 0.92
N PHE A 191 -12.90 12.60 -0.02
CA PHE A 191 -12.73 11.76 -1.23
C PHE A 191 -12.16 10.39 -0.87
N MET A 192 -11.03 10.40 -0.09
CA MET A 192 -10.39 9.11 0.24
C MET A 192 -11.31 8.27 1.13
N ASN A 193 -12.10 8.95 1.99
CA ASN A 193 -13.04 8.18 2.83
C ASN A 193 -14.13 7.53 1.97
N ALA A 194 -14.55 8.25 0.98
CA ALA A 194 -15.58 7.66 0.09
C ALA A 194 -15.05 6.40 -0.62
N LEU A 195 -13.74 6.34 -0.73
CA LEU A 195 -13.17 5.14 -1.37
C LEU A 195 -12.79 4.09 -0.32
N GLY A 196 -13.05 4.47 0.93
CA GLY A 196 -12.83 3.50 2.03
C GLY A 196 -11.45 3.66 2.67
N PHE A 197 -10.75 4.69 2.40
CA PHE A 197 -9.41 4.89 2.98
C PHE A 197 -9.52 5.81 4.19
N LYS A 198 -8.68 5.45 5.15
CA LYS A 198 -8.64 6.30 6.36
C LYS A 198 -7.25 6.91 6.56
N LEU A 199 -7.31 8.13 7.10
CA LEU A 199 -6.03 8.86 7.25
C LEU A 199 -5.20 8.22 8.37
N GLU A 200 -3.96 8.05 8.08
CA GLU A 200 -3.06 7.44 9.10
C GLU A 200 -1.95 8.41 9.48
N ILE A 201 -1.46 9.04 8.47
CA ILE A 201 -0.36 9.97 8.80
C ILE A 201 -0.70 11.36 8.23
N PHE A 202 -0.40 12.22 9.26
CA PHE A 202 -0.64 13.63 8.87
C PHE A 202 0.69 14.41 8.90
N ASP A 203 1.00 15.01 7.74
CA ASP A 203 2.25 15.80 7.65
C ASP A 203 1.91 17.31 7.65
N GLU A 204 2.83 18.03 8.41
CA GLU A 204 2.62 19.50 8.36
C GLU A 204 3.02 20.05 6.98
N PRO A 205 2.13 20.95 6.45
CA PRO A 205 2.42 21.43 5.08
C PRO A 205 3.55 22.46 5.06
N ASP A 206 4.30 22.36 4.01
CA ASP A 206 5.16 23.53 3.69
C ASP A 206 4.32 24.68 3.10
N VAL A 207 4.54 25.86 3.53
CA VAL A 207 3.56 26.94 3.24
C VAL A 207 3.98 27.68 1.96
N ASN A 208 5.32 27.43 1.44
CA ASN A 208 5.73 28.10 0.18
C ASN A 208 6.95 27.37 -0.41
N PRO A 209 6.80 26.80 -1.46
CA PRO A 209 5.52 26.51 -2.11
C PRO A 209 4.67 25.52 -1.28
N PHE A 210 3.37 25.73 -1.36
CA PHE A 210 2.51 24.87 -0.49
C PHE A 210 2.63 23.41 -0.93
N TYR A 211 3.04 22.61 0.05
CA TYR A 211 3.19 21.16 -0.22
C TYR A 211 2.71 20.39 1.03
N GLN A 212 1.96 19.39 0.65
CA GLN A 212 1.51 18.54 1.77
C GLN A 212 1.44 17.08 1.30
N ASN A 213 1.83 16.21 2.25
CA ASN A 213 1.85 14.75 1.98
C ASN A 213 1.08 14.00 3.06
N LEU A 214 0.08 13.28 2.63
CA LEU A 214 -0.78 12.56 3.59
C LEU A 214 -0.84 11.08 3.20
N SER A 215 -0.92 10.26 4.31
CA SER A 215 -0.96 8.80 4.03
C SER A 215 -2.31 8.24 4.50
N TYR A 216 -2.89 7.39 3.58
CA TYR A 216 -4.21 6.81 3.89
C TYR A 216 -4.12 5.28 3.75
N THR A 217 -4.97 4.65 4.65
CA THR A 217 -4.93 3.18 4.58
C THR A 217 -6.36 2.65 4.46
N ARG A 218 -6.40 1.56 3.79
CA ARG A 218 -7.68 0.86 3.67
C ARG A 218 -7.48 -0.65 3.87
N MET A 219 -8.37 -1.17 4.85
CA MET A 219 -8.37 -2.64 5.02
C MET A 219 -9.59 -3.23 4.30
N SER A 220 -9.31 -4.06 3.33
CA SER A 220 -10.46 -4.56 2.54
C SER A 220 -10.09 -5.93 1.95
N PRO A 221 -11.13 -6.81 1.91
CA PRO A 221 -10.90 -8.12 1.27
C PRO A 221 -10.81 -8.02 -0.25
N GLU A 222 -11.10 -6.83 -0.80
CA GLU A 222 -11.06 -6.64 -2.26
C GLU A 222 -9.63 -6.78 -2.81
N SER A 223 -9.58 -7.35 -4.07
CA SER A 223 -8.27 -7.48 -4.73
C SER A 223 -7.70 -6.11 -5.14
N THR A 224 -6.40 -6.06 -5.46
CA THR A 224 -5.75 -4.82 -5.94
C THR A 224 -6.43 -4.31 -7.22
N GLN A 225 -6.91 -5.22 -8.05
CA GLN A 225 -7.58 -4.80 -9.30
C GLN A 225 -8.92 -4.12 -9.00
N ASP A 226 -9.57 -4.62 -8.01
CA ASP A 226 -10.86 -3.98 -7.63
C ASP A 226 -10.64 -2.55 -7.11
N ILE A 227 -9.61 -2.47 -6.31
CA ILE A 227 -9.34 -1.12 -5.78
C ILE A 227 -8.93 -0.18 -6.91
N GLN A 228 -8.16 -0.72 -7.81
CA GLN A 228 -7.76 0.12 -8.96
C GLN A 228 -8.99 0.55 -9.77
N LYS A 229 -9.90 -0.38 -9.94
CA LYS A 229 -11.13 -0.03 -10.68
C LYS A 229 -11.89 1.10 -9.99
N LYS A 230 -11.83 1.11 -8.70
CA LYS A 230 -12.49 2.22 -7.98
C LYS A 230 -11.83 3.56 -8.30
N PHE A 231 -10.54 3.57 -8.36
CA PHE A 231 -9.86 4.84 -8.71
C PHE A 231 -10.11 5.22 -10.18
N GLU A 232 -10.22 4.21 -11.01
CA GLU A 232 -10.54 4.54 -12.42
C GLU A 232 -11.95 5.16 -12.52
N LYS A 233 -12.85 4.51 -11.78
CA LYS A 233 -14.20 5.11 -11.75
C LYS A 233 -14.18 6.54 -11.19
N SER A 234 -13.48 6.74 -10.12
CA SER A 234 -13.39 8.09 -9.54
C SER A 234 -12.76 9.09 -10.52
N LYS A 235 -11.74 8.60 -11.25
CA LYS A 235 -11.15 9.50 -12.27
C LYS A 235 -12.22 9.98 -13.26
N GLU A 236 -13.09 9.03 -13.76
CA GLU A 236 -14.13 9.42 -14.75
C GLU A 236 -15.09 10.45 -14.14
N ILE A 237 -15.37 10.25 -12.88
CA ILE A 237 -16.30 11.19 -12.21
C ILE A 237 -15.66 12.58 -12.09
N ILE A 238 -14.41 12.58 -11.68
CA ILE A 238 -13.73 13.88 -11.51
C ILE A 238 -13.58 14.57 -12.88
N GLU A 239 -13.27 13.75 -13.88
CA GLU A 239 -13.10 14.34 -15.23
C GLU A 239 -14.42 14.96 -15.70
N SER A 240 -15.44 14.20 -15.52
CA SER A 240 -16.74 14.75 -15.92
C SER A 240 -17.06 16.03 -15.13
N ALA A 241 -16.78 16.06 -13.86
CA ALA A 241 -17.02 17.24 -13.02
C ALA A 241 -16.19 18.44 -13.48
N LEU A 242 -15.02 18.17 -13.97
CA LEU A 242 -14.15 19.28 -14.42
C LEU A 242 -14.71 19.90 -15.71
N LEU A 243 -15.44 19.09 -16.51
CA LEU A 243 -15.96 19.57 -17.80
C LEU A 243 -17.32 20.23 -17.61
N ASN A 244 -18.05 19.81 -16.58
CA ASN A 244 -19.43 20.32 -16.43
C ASN A 244 -19.46 21.50 -15.45
N ASN A 245 -19.66 22.73 -15.86
CA ASN A 245 -19.75 24.00 -15.09
C ASN A 245 -21.04 24.07 -14.28
N GLU A 246 -21.73 22.87 -14.07
CA GLU A 246 -23.05 23.05 -13.41
C GLU A 246 -23.02 22.37 -12.03
N ASN A 247 -22.96 23.21 -10.90
CA ASN A 247 -23.37 23.01 -9.49
C ASN A 247 -24.60 22.10 -9.38
N THR A 248 -24.49 20.89 -10.01
CA THR A 248 -25.74 20.11 -9.81
C THR A 248 -25.70 19.43 -8.43
N GLU A 249 -26.10 20.22 -7.45
CA GLU A 249 -26.59 19.59 -6.19
C GLU A 249 -27.53 18.43 -6.48
N THR A 250 -26.87 17.19 -6.81
CA THR A 250 -28.05 16.31 -6.98
C THR A 250 -27.61 14.85 -6.81
N GLU A 251 -27.94 14.15 -5.72
CA GLU A 251 -28.38 12.74 -5.53
C GLU A 251 -27.38 11.77 -6.14
N GLY A 252 -26.14 11.85 -5.83
CA GLY A 252 -25.10 10.96 -6.43
C GLY A 252 -24.31 10.26 -5.31
N SER A 253 -23.82 9.07 -5.57
CA SER A 253 -23.02 8.28 -4.62
C SER A 253 -22.07 9.16 -3.81
N GLU A 254 -21.77 8.81 -2.56
CA GLU A 254 -20.79 9.53 -1.69
C GLU A 254 -19.51 9.89 -2.45
N LEU A 255 -19.12 9.08 -3.36
CA LEU A 255 -17.88 9.35 -4.13
C LEU A 255 -18.08 10.50 -5.12
N GLN A 256 -19.26 10.58 -5.71
CA GLN A 256 -19.55 11.70 -6.64
C GLN A 256 -19.57 13.04 -5.88
N LYS A 257 -20.25 13.03 -4.76
CA LYS A 257 -20.28 14.27 -3.96
C LYS A 257 -18.87 14.70 -3.54
N ALA A 258 -18.06 13.70 -3.11
CA ALA A 258 -16.68 14.02 -2.69
C ALA A 258 -15.85 14.50 -3.89
N SER A 259 -16.08 13.90 -5.03
CA SER A 259 -15.30 14.30 -6.23
C SER A 259 -15.68 15.72 -6.67
N ASN A 260 -16.96 16.05 -6.59
CA ASN A 260 -17.38 17.41 -6.97
C ASN A 260 -16.81 18.46 -6.00
N GLU A 261 -16.84 18.07 -4.79
CA GLU A 261 -16.26 19.00 -3.81
C GLU A 261 -14.77 19.28 -4.09
N ILE A 262 -14.01 18.21 -4.45
CA ILE A 262 -12.57 18.43 -4.77
C ILE A 262 -12.44 19.43 -5.91
N VAL A 263 -13.23 19.28 -6.94
CA VAL A 263 -13.13 20.15 -8.13
C VAL A 263 -13.50 21.59 -7.74
N ARG A 264 -14.52 21.71 -6.89
CA ARG A 264 -14.93 23.06 -6.46
C ARG A 264 -13.79 23.78 -5.72
N VAL A 265 -13.10 23.04 -4.81
CA VAL A 265 -12.04 23.68 -3.99
C VAL A 265 -10.83 24.00 -4.87
N ILE A 266 -10.55 23.09 -5.82
CA ILE A 266 -9.27 23.27 -6.54
C ILE A 266 -9.46 24.30 -7.67
N ARG A 267 -10.67 24.61 -8.09
CA ARG A 267 -10.89 25.62 -9.15
C ARG A 267 -10.49 27.01 -8.65
N GLU A 268 -10.32 27.15 -7.43
CA GLU A 268 -9.92 28.47 -6.90
C GLU A 268 -8.43 28.73 -7.13
N PHE A 269 -7.74 27.68 -7.58
CA PHE A 269 -6.29 27.86 -7.73
C PHE A 269 -5.96 27.89 -9.23
N GLU A 270 -5.08 28.82 -9.55
CA GLU A 270 -4.69 28.95 -10.98
C GLU A 270 -3.77 27.79 -11.41
N GLU A 271 -2.88 27.35 -10.43
CA GLU A 271 -2.00 26.20 -10.72
C GLU A 271 -1.95 25.26 -9.52
N PHE A 272 -2.01 23.97 -9.93
CA PHE A 272 -1.88 23.01 -8.83
C PHE A 272 -1.60 21.62 -9.38
N THR A 273 -1.11 20.80 -8.48
CA THR A 273 -0.99 19.35 -8.72
C THR A 273 -1.57 18.60 -7.51
N LEU A 274 -2.52 17.76 -7.84
CA LEU A 274 -3.09 16.93 -6.77
C LEU A 274 -3.02 15.45 -7.14
N ILE A 275 -2.38 14.72 -6.24
CA ILE A 275 -2.41 13.25 -6.41
C ILE A 275 -3.25 12.64 -5.28
N LEU A 276 -4.36 12.04 -5.74
CA LEU A 276 -5.26 11.36 -4.79
C LEU A 276 -5.18 9.85 -4.98
N GLY A 277 -4.25 9.23 -4.20
CA GLY A 277 -4.02 7.79 -4.43
C GLY A 277 -3.41 7.51 -5.82
N GLU A 278 -4.36 7.02 -6.73
CA GLU A 278 -3.83 6.62 -8.06
C GLU A 278 -4.33 7.59 -9.15
N VAL A 279 -4.97 8.60 -8.64
CA VAL A 279 -5.47 9.57 -9.64
C VAL A 279 -4.70 10.89 -9.47
N VAL A 280 -4.32 11.41 -10.63
CA VAL A 280 -3.59 12.69 -10.57
C VAL A 280 -4.43 13.74 -11.31
N LEU A 281 -4.48 14.91 -10.61
CA LEU A 281 -5.11 16.10 -11.20
C LEU A 281 -4.16 17.29 -11.19
N LEU A 282 -4.20 17.94 -12.39
CA LEU A 282 -3.30 19.11 -12.38
C LEU A 282 -3.82 20.17 -13.35
N GLN A 283 -3.43 21.39 -13.00
CA GLN A 283 -3.76 22.53 -13.87
C GLN A 283 -2.64 23.58 -13.82
N PHE A 284 -2.38 24.04 -15.02
CA PHE A 284 -1.38 25.12 -15.03
C PHE A 284 -1.59 25.99 -16.27
N LEU A 285 -1.01 27.14 -16.21
CA LEU A 285 -1.13 28.10 -17.33
C LEU A 285 0.25 28.29 -17.98
N GLU A 286 0.27 27.95 -19.27
CA GLU A 286 1.51 28.21 -20.04
C GLU A 286 1.19 28.98 -21.32
N ASN A 287 1.79 30.19 -21.44
CA ASN A 287 1.60 31.06 -22.62
C ASN A 287 0.12 31.39 -22.83
N ASP A 288 -0.65 31.52 -21.73
CA ASP A 288 -2.06 31.94 -21.72
C ASP A 288 -3.00 30.79 -22.11
N VAL A 289 -2.39 29.63 -22.19
CA VAL A 289 -3.24 28.45 -22.43
C VAL A 289 -3.34 27.65 -21.13
N GLN A 290 -4.63 27.54 -20.74
CA GLN A 290 -4.85 26.72 -19.52
C GLN A 290 -4.94 25.24 -19.87
N THR A 291 -4.12 24.50 -19.13
CA THR A 291 -4.13 23.04 -19.34
C THR A 291 -4.62 22.36 -18.06
N ILE A 292 -5.59 21.48 -18.31
CA ILE A 292 -6.08 20.69 -17.17
C ILE A 292 -6.02 19.21 -17.54
N ALA A 293 -5.54 18.44 -16.56
CA ALA A 293 -5.43 16.99 -16.85
C ALA A 293 -5.85 16.20 -15.61
N CYS A 294 -6.53 15.17 -15.91
CA CYS A 294 -6.91 14.18 -14.86
C CYS A 294 -6.67 12.76 -15.41
N GLU A 295 -5.78 12.06 -14.71
CA GLU A 295 -5.39 10.74 -15.24
C GLU A 295 -5.03 9.81 -14.08
N ILE A 296 -4.94 8.51 -14.50
CA ILE A 296 -4.34 7.58 -13.51
C ILE A 296 -2.83 7.81 -13.47
N VAL A 297 -2.31 7.79 -12.30
CA VAL A 297 -0.87 8.12 -12.16
C VAL A 297 -0.04 7.05 -12.89
N PRO A 298 0.70 7.51 -13.85
CA PRO A 298 1.57 6.55 -14.55
C PRO A 298 2.72 6.06 -13.64
N ASP A 299 3.25 4.87 -14.02
CA ASP A 299 4.34 4.29 -13.19
C ASP A 299 5.58 5.19 -13.22
N THR A 300 5.82 5.79 -14.42
CA THR A 300 7.00 6.67 -14.53
C THR A 300 6.90 7.86 -13.57
N LEU A 301 5.69 8.39 -13.52
CA LEU A 301 5.52 9.54 -12.62
C LEU A 301 5.61 9.09 -11.15
N GLN A 302 5.09 7.93 -10.85
CA GLN A 302 5.17 7.43 -9.46
C GLN A 302 6.64 7.29 -9.02
N GLU A 303 7.44 6.77 -9.91
CA GLU A 303 8.86 6.58 -9.55
C GLU A 303 9.57 7.93 -9.36
N LYS A 304 9.20 8.79 -10.20
CA LYS A 304 9.88 10.11 -10.09
C LYS A 304 9.46 10.83 -8.80
N ILE A 305 8.26 10.72 -8.45
CA ILE A 305 7.79 11.40 -7.22
C ILE A 305 8.49 10.79 -6.01
N LYS A 306 8.78 9.54 -6.07
CA LYS A 306 9.52 8.91 -4.95
C LYS A 306 10.93 9.49 -4.80
N THR A 307 11.50 9.82 -5.91
CA THR A 307 12.89 10.33 -5.83
C THR A 307 12.89 11.85 -5.67
N SER A 308 11.84 12.47 -6.16
CA SER A 308 11.83 13.94 -6.10
C SER A 308 10.39 14.41 -5.83
N PRO A 309 10.02 14.51 -4.54
CA PRO A 309 8.63 14.87 -4.18
C PRO A 309 8.32 16.33 -4.49
N ASP A 310 9.36 17.13 -4.63
CA ASP A 310 9.12 18.57 -4.89
C ASP A 310 8.55 18.78 -6.30
N LEU A 311 8.60 17.74 -7.03
CA LEU A 311 8.08 17.83 -8.41
C LEU A 311 6.59 18.22 -8.40
N ILE A 312 5.97 17.85 -7.36
CA ILE A 312 4.51 18.00 -7.32
C ILE A 312 4.13 19.48 -7.30
N VAL A 313 5.01 20.31 -6.86
CA VAL A 313 4.65 21.75 -6.78
C VAL A 313 4.82 22.41 -8.14
N ASN A 314 5.28 21.60 -9.14
CA ASN A 314 5.45 22.13 -10.50
C ASN A 314 4.54 21.36 -11.47
N PRO A 315 3.32 21.85 -11.75
CA PRO A 315 2.33 21.12 -12.55
C PRO A 315 2.79 20.91 -14.00
N SER A 316 3.48 21.87 -14.59
CA SER A 316 3.93 21.69 -15.99
C SER A 316 4.91 20.51 -16.11
N LYS A 317 5.77 20.39 -15.15
CA LYS A 317 6.73 19.26 -15.20
C LYS A 317 6.01 17.92 -14.99
N VAL A 318 5.05 17.99 -14.10
CA VAL A 318 4.31 16.73 -13.86
C VAL A 318 3.55 16.32 -15.14
N TYR A 319 3.01 17.29 -15.84
CA TYR A 319 2.23 17.00 -17.05
C TYR A 319 3.10 16.31 -18.11
N LYS A 320 4.33 16.59 -18.19
CA LYS A 320 5.21 15.94 -19.19
C LYS A 320 5.26 14.42 -18.97
N PHE A 321 5.05 14.03 -17.81
CA PHE A 321 5.08 12.58 -17.54
C PHE A 321 3.73 11.93 -17.87
N ILE A 322 2.79 12.75 -17.78
CA ILE A 322 1.46 12.18 -18.12
C ILE A 322 1.29 12.15 -19.64
N ASP A 323 1.75 13.14 -20.36
CA ASP A 323 1.57 13.23 -21.82
C ASP A 323 2.47 12.23 -22.54
N ASN A 324 3.62 11.90 -22.03
CA ASN A 324 4.62 11.05 -22.72
C ASN A 324 4.34 9.57 -22.45
N ASN A 325 3.23 9.19 -21.87
CA ASN A 325 2.85 7.77 -21.65
C ASN A 325 1.63 7.42 -22.50
#